data_AF-A0A5D6VGJ3-F1
#
_entry.id   AF-A0A5D6VGJ3-F1
#
_cell.length_a   1.000
_cell.length_b   1.000
_cell.length_c   1.000
_cell.angle_alpha   90.00
_cell.angle_beta   90.00
_cell.angle_gamma   90.00
#
_symmetry.space_group_name_H-M   'P 1'
#
loop_
_entity.id
_entity.type
_entity.pdbx_description
1 polymer ?
#
loop_
_entity_poly.entity_id
_entity_poly.type
_entity_poly.pdbx_seq_one_letter_code
_entity_poly.pdbx_strand_id
1 'polypeptide(L)'
;MPTFPIELLTTAAECDAVLDAAQNELRDLGVRETVLTAQGDRTSESAANSTADLAAQKAIIDALTPVIDTLPAGSRTRLSTEANLRRATQRRDNLLAGQQVYGAIAALNRALDLRQVQAQITEVNLFITEVTTRKAAL
;
A
#
# COMPACT_ATOMS: atom_id res chain seq x y z
N MET A 1 -12.51 7.02 24.05
CA MET A 1 -11.46 7.96 23.61
C MET A 1 -11.16 8.88 24.79
N PRO A 2 -9.89 9.24 25.04
CA PRO A 2 -9.59 10.34 25.94
C PRO A 2 -10.24 11.63 25.40
N THR A 3 -10.81 12.44 26.28
CA THR A 3 -11.43 13.73 25.94
C THR A 3 -10.38 14.82 25.75
N PHE A 4 -10.61 15.75 24.83
CA PHE A 4 -9.71 16.89 24.66
C PHE A 4 -9.91 17.91 25.79
N PRO A 5 -8.84 18.54 26.30
CA PRO A 5 -8.94 19.54 27.37
C PRO A 5 -9.42 20.91 26.83
N ILE A 6 -10.59 20.94 26.20
CA ILE A 6 -11.18 22.13 25.55
C ILE A 6 -11.53 23.25 26.53
N GLU A 7 -11.67 22.93 27.81
CA GLU A 7 -11.91 23.88 28.89
C GLU A 7 -10.78 24.91 29.06
N LEU A 8 -9.58 24.60 28.57
CA LEU A 8 -8.44 25.51 28.56
C LEU A 8 -8.62 26.67 27.57
N LEU A 9 -9.54 26.56 26.61
CA LEU A 9 -9.91 27.66 25.73
C LEU A 9 -10.93 28.54 26.47
N THR A 10 -10.54 29.78 26.75
CA THR A 10 -11.30 30.73 27.58
C THR A 10 -11.92 31.85 26.76
N THR A 11 -11.50 32.02 25.51
CA THR A 11 -12.05 33.02 24.59
C THR A 11 -12.46 32.42 23.24
N ALA A 12 -13.42 33.06 22.57
CA ALA A 12 -13.80 32.66 21.22
C ALA A 12 -12.65 32.78 20.21
N ALA A 13 -11.73 33.74 20.41
CA ALA A 13 -10.56 33.93 19.56
C ALA A 13 -9.55 32.79 19.68
N GLU A 14 -9.35 32.24 20.89
CA GLU A 14 -8.52 31.03 21.09
C GLU A 14 -9.13 29.82 20.38
N CYS A 15 -10.46 29.68 20.43
CA CYS A 15 -11.17 28.63 19.71
C CYS A 15 -10.98 28.77 18.19
N ASP A 16 -11.08 29.99 17.65
CA ASP A 16 -10.87 30.23 16.22
C ASP A 16 -9.45 29.89 15.77
N ALA A 17 -8.44 30.28 16.55
CA ALA A 17 -7.05 29.97 16.24
C ALA A 17 -6.79 28.46 16.14
N VAL A 18 -7.34 27.65 17.07
CA VAL A 18 -7.15 26.20 17.03
C VAL A 18 -8.04 25.51 15.98
N LEU A 19 -9.23 26.07 15.68
CA LEU A 19 -10.09 25.58 14.59
C LEU A 19 -9.41 25.79 13.23
N ASP A 20 -8.80 26.96 13.00
CA ASP A 20 -8.05 27.22 11.78
C ASP A 20 -6.88 26.24 11.62
N ALA A 21 -6.14 25.97 12.70
CA ALA A 21 -5.07 24.98 12.71
C ALA A 21 -5.60 23.57 12.39
N ALA A 22 -6.70 23.14 13.03
CA ALA A 22 -7.30 21.83 12.80
C ALA A 22 -7.86 21.67 11.38
N GLN A 23 -8.44 22.73 10.79
CA GLN A 23 -8.91 22.73 9.41
C GLN A 23 -7.76 22.66 8.40
N ASN A 24 -6.61 23.27 8.70
CA ASN A 24 -5.39 23.11 7.89
C ASN A 24 -4.92 21.65 7.92
N GLU A 25 -4.79 21.06 9.11
CA GLU A 25 -4.40 19.66 9.27
C GLU A 25 -5.35 18.72 8.53
N LEU A 26 -6.67 18.95 8.65
CA LEU A 26 -7.68 18.14 7.96
C LEU A 26 -7.53 18.18 6.43
N ARG A 27 -7.15 19.34 5.87
CA ARG A 27 -6.87 19.46 4.43
C ARG A 27 -5.64 18.66 4.02
N ASP A 28 -4.57 18.75 4.79
CA ASP A 28 -3.33 18.02 4.50
C ASP A 28 -3.54 16.50 4.60
N LEU A 29 -4.27 16.05 5.62
CA LEU A 29 -4.65 14.65 5.77
C LEU A 29 -5.54 14.17 4.62
N GLY A 30 -6.48 14.99 4.13
CA GLY A 30 -7.33 14.64 2.99
C GLY A 30 -6.55 14.46 1.69
N VAL A 31 -5.53 15.29 1.44
CA VAL A 31 -4.60 15.10 0.31
C VAL A 31 -3.82 13.79 0.49
N ARG A 32 -3.32 13.53 1.69
CA ARG A 32 -2.58 12.31 2.00
C ARG A 32 -3.44 11.05 1.84
N GLU A 33 -4.69 11.06 2.28
CA GLU A 33 -5.65 9.97 2.10
C GLU A 33 -5.85 9.66 0.61
N THR A 34 -6.05 10.69 -0.21
CA THR A 34 -6.23 10.55 -1.67
C THR A 34 -5.01 9.89 -2.32
N VAL A 35 -3.81 10.35 -1.94
CA VAL A 35 -2.54 9.79 -2.45
C VAL A 35 -2.37 8.33 -2.02
N LEU A 36 -2.60 8.02 -0.75
CA LEU A 36 -2.43 6.66 -0.21
C LEU A 36 -3.47 5.69 -0.79
N THR A 37 -4.70 6.14 -1.02
CA THR A 37 -5.74 5.35 -1.70
C THR A 37 -5.28 4.96 -3.10
N ALA A 38 -4.87 5.94 -3.91
CA ALA A 38 -4.40 5.70 -5.26
C ALA A 38 -3.13 4.82 -5.30
N GLN A 39 -2.24 4.94 -4.32
CA GLN A 39 -1.08 4.06 -4.21
C GLN A 39 -1.49 2.63 -3.78
N GLY A 40 -2.41 2.50 -2.83
CA GLY A 40 -2.95 1.23 -2.36
C GLY A 40 -3.54 0.41 -3.49
N ASP A 41 -4.42 1.02 -4.30
CA ASP A 41 -5.07 0.35 -5.43
C ASP A 41 -4.06 -0.22 -6.42
N ARG A 42 -3.12 0.62 -6.88
CA ARG A 42 -2.06 0.19 -7.82
C ARG A 42 -1.19 -0.93 -7.26
N THR A 43 -0.89 -0.88 -5.97
CA THR A 43 0.00 -1.86 -5.32
C THR A 43 -0.70 -3.18 -5.10
N SER A 44 -1.98 -3.14 -4.73
CA SER A 44 -2.81 -4.34 -4.59
C SER A 44 -2.95 -5.06 -5.94
N GLU A 45 -3.26 -4.32 -7.00
CA GLU A 45 -3.32 -4.87 -8.36
C GLU A 45 -1.97 -5.46 -8.79
N SER A 46 -0.88 -4.74 -8.57
CA SER A 46 0.47 -5.20 -8.88
C SER A 46 0.86 -6.45 -8.08
N ALA A 47 0.47 -6.53 -6.81
CA ALA A 47 0.74 -7.67 -5.94
C ALA A 47 -0.01 -8.92 -6.40
N ALA A 48 -1.28 -8.78 -6.80
CA ALA A 48 -2.08 -9.87 -7.35
C ALA A 48 -1.47 -10.39 -8.67
N ASN A 49 -1.14 -9.47 -9.59
CA ASN A 49 -0.50 -9.80 -10.86
C ASN A 49 0.86 -10.48 -10.67
N SER A 50 1.71 -9.94 -9.79
CA SER A 50 3.02 -10.53 -9.47
C SER A 50 2.90 -11.93 -8.86
N THR A 51 1.90 -12.15 -8.00
CA THR A 51 1.63 -13.47 -7.42
C THR A 51 1.20 -14.49 -8.47
N ALA A 52 0.29 -14.10 -9.36
CA ALA A 52 -0.15 -14.95 -10.46
C ALA A 52 1.00 -15.27 -11.42
N ASP A 53 1.81 -14.27 -11.78
CA ASP A 53 2.98 -14.44 -12.63
C ASP A 53 4.02 -15.38 -11.99
N LEU A 54 4.28 -15.26 -10.68
CA LEU A 54 5.18 -16.15 -9.96
C LEU A 54 4.70 -17.59 -9.99
N ALA A 55 3.40 -17.82 -9.78
CA ALA A 55 2.81 -19.15 -9.87
C ALA A 55 2.94 -19.73 -11.29
N ALA A 56 2.70 -18.93 -12.32
CA ALA A 56 2.86 -19.33 -13.71
C ALA A 56 4.32 -19.67 -14.05
N GLN A 57 5.29 -18.83 -13.66
CA GLN A 57 6.71 -19.10 -13.89
C GLN A 57 7.16 -20.36 -13.15
N LYS A 58 6.68 -20.57 -11.91
CA LYS A 58 6.95 -21.80 -11.16
C LYS A 58 6.44 -23.03 -11.91
N ALA A 59 5.20 -23.01 -12.40
CA ALA A 59 4.63 -24.14 -13.15
C ALA A 59 5.44 -24.44 -14.43
N ILE A 60 5.90 -23.41 -15.14
CA ILE A 60 6.76 -23.57 -16.33
C ILE A 60 8.10 -24.20 -15.93
N ILE A 61 8.75 -23.70 -14.89
CA ILE A 61 10.03 -24.24 -14.42
C ILE A 61 9.87 -25.71 -14.02
N ASP A 62 8.86 -26.03 -13.21
CA ASP A 62 8.58 -27.38 -12.73
C ASP A 62 8.29 -28.34 -13.91
N ALA A 63 7.65 -27.87 -14.99
CA ALA A 63 7.36 -28.67 -16.17
C ALA A 63 8.59 -28.88 -17.09
N LEU A 64 9.41 -27.84 -17.31
CA LEU A 64 10.54 -27.91 -18.23
C LEU A 64 11.75 -28.64 -17.65
N THR A 65 11.95 -28.53 -16.33
CA THR A 65 13.12 -29.10 -15.64
C THR A 65 13.30 -30.61 -15.89
N PRO A 66 12.31 -31.48 -15.63
CA PRO A 66 12.47 -32.92 -15.87
C PRO A 66 12.56 -33.26 -17.38
N VAL A 67 12.00 -32.43 -18.25
CA VAL A 67 11.99 -32.69 -19.70
C VAL A 67 13.38 -32.53 -20.31
N ILE A 68 14.18 -31.55 -19.85
CA ILE A 68 15.52 -31.30 -20.40
C ILE A 68 16.42 -32.53 -20.31
N ASP A 69 16.34 -33.27 -19.20
CA ASP A 69 17.17 -34.46 -18.97
C ASP A 69 16.79 -35.63 -19.90
N THR A 70 15.54 -35.66 -20.40
CA THR A 70 15.08 -36.67 -21.36
C THR A 70 15.46 -36.35 -22.81
N LEU A 71 15.89 -35.12 -23.10
CA LEU A 71 16.18 -34.68 -24.46
C LEU A 71 17.64 -34.93 -24.85
N PRO A 72 17.91 -35.37 -26.10
CA PRO A 72 19.28 -35.59 -26.57
C PRO A 72 20.13 -34.33 -26.45
N ALA A 73 21.35 -34.49 -25.93
CA ALA A 73 22.31 -33.41 -25.79
C ALA A 73 22.58 -32.74 -27.14
N GLY A 74 22.63 -31.40 -27.17
CA GLY A 74 22.85 -30.62 -28.38
C GLY A 74 21.67 -30.60 -29.37
N SER A 75 20.58 -31.31 -29.12
CA SER A 75 19.39 -31.25 -29.99
C SER A 75 18.76 -29.84 -29.96
N ARG A 76 18.23 -29.42 -31.10
CA ARG A 76 17.54 -28.12 -31.22
C ARG A 76 16.40 -27.97 -30.20
N THR A 77 15.68 -29.05 -29.96
CA THR A 77 14.60 -29.10 -28.96
C THR A 77 15.16 -28.86 -27.55
N ARG A 78 16.24 -29.55 -27.16
CA ARG A 78 16.88 -29.34 -25.85
C ARG A 78 17.34 -27.89 -25.67
N LEU A 79 18.04 -27.33 -26.66
CA LEU A 79 18.52 -25.94 -26.60
C LEU A 79 17.37 -24.93 -26.45
N SER A 80 16.25 -25.17 -27.16
CA SER A 80 15.04 -24.34 -27.04
C SER A 80 14.40 -24.47 -25.65
N THR A 81 14.31 -25.68 -25.10
CA THR A 81 13.75 -25.95 -23.77
C THR A 81 14.60 -25.31 -22.68
N GLU A 82 15.93 -25.42 -22.76
CA GLU A 82 16.88 -24.75 -21.86
C GLU A 82 16.78 -23.23 -21.94
N ALA A 83 16.58 -22.66 -23.13
CA ALA A 83 16.35 -21.23 -23.30
C ALA A 83 15.01 -20.78 -22.66
N ASN A 84 13.95 -21.56 -22.80
CA ASN A 84 12.67 -21.30 -22.14
C ASN A 84 12.80 -21.36 -20.62
N LEU A 85 13.49 -22.38 -20.09
CA LEU A 85 13.74 -22.51 -18.65
C LEU A 85 14.52 -21.31 -18.12
N ARG A 86 15.59 -20.88 -18.81
CA ARG A 86 16.36 -19.68 -18.41
C ARG A 86 15.49 -18.42 -18.37
N ARG A 87 14.63 -18.22 -19.37
CA ARG A 87 13.70 -17.07 -19.40
C ARG A 87 12.71 -17.10 -18.24
N ALA A 88 12.11 -18.25 -17.95
CA ALA A 88 11.17 -18.41 -16.85
C ALA A 88 11.84 -18.16 -15.49
N THR A 89 13.04 -18.72 -15.28
CA THR A 89 13.86 -18.50 -14.08
C THR A 89 14.21 -17.02 -13.91
N GLN A 90 14.70 -16.36 -14.96
CA GLN A 90 15.02 -14.93 -14.91
C GLN A 90 13.79 -14.07 -14.58
N ARG A 91 12.63 -14.38 -15.19
CA ARG A 91 11.37 -13.68 -14.90
C ARG A 91 10.95 -13.87 -13.44
N ARG A 92 10.99 -15.10 -12.92
CA ARG A 92 10.71 -15.40 -11.51
C ARG A 92 11.62 -14.59 -10.58
N ASP A 93 12.92 -14.56 -10.85
CA ASP A 93 13.89 -13.88 -9.99
C ASP A 93 13.67 -12.37 -9.98
N ASN A 94 13.34 -11.79 -11.14
CA ASN A 94 12.96 -10.38 -11.24
C ASN A 94 11.68 -10.07 -10.45
N LEU A 95 10.67 -10.95 -10.51
CA LEU A 95 9.42 -10.80 -9.76
C LEU A 95 9.68 -10.87 -8.24
N LEU A 96 10.52 -11.82 -7.79
CA LEU A 96 10.92 -11.94 -6.40
C LEU A 96 11.68 -10.70 -5.90
N ALA A 97 12.62 -10.18 -6.69
CA ALA A 97 13.35 -8.95 -6.37
C ALA A 97 12.40 -7.74 -6.25
N GLY A 98 11.33 -7.70 -7.06
CA GLY A 98 10.33 -6.64 -7.04
C GLY A 98 9.30 -6.71 -5.90
N GLN A 99 9.23 -7.81 -5.13
CA GLN A 99 8.20 -8.00 -4.09
C GLN A 99 8.27 -6.95 -2.97
N GLN A 100 9.44 -6.36 -2.70
CA GLN A 100 9.57 -5.31 -1.69
C GLN A 100 8.84 -4.02 -2.07
N VAL A 101 8.61 -3.78 -3.36
CA VAL A 101 8.02 -2.52 -3.85
C VAL A 101 6.55 -2.68 -4.23
N TYR A 102 6.19 -3.85 -4.79
CA TYR A 102 4.84 -4.11 -5.32
C TYR A 102 4.25 -5.47 -4.87
N GLY A 103 4.90 -6.18 -3.94
CA GLY A 103 4.39 -7.44 -3.41
C GLY A 103 3.35 -7.27 -2.33
N ALA A 104 2.83 -8.38 -1.83
CA ALA A 104 1.76 -8.40 -0.82
C ALA A 104 2.10 -7.63 0.46
N ILE A 105 3.36 -7.69 0.91
CA ILE A 105 3.84 -6.93 2.09
C ILE A 105 3.75 -5.42 1.83
N ALA A 106 4.21 -4.95 0.67
CA ALA A 106 4.13 -3.54 0.30
C ALA A 106 2.67 -3.06 0.21
N ALA A 107 1.79 -3.89 -0.36
CA ALA A 107 0.36 -3.59 -0.42
C ALA A 107 -0.27 -3.48 0.98
N LEU A 108 0.05 -4.41 1.89
CA LEU A 108 -0.45 -4.38 3.27
C LEU A 108 0.06 -3.18 4.05
N ASN A 109 1.33 -2.80 3.90
CA ASN A 109 1.87 -1.61 4.55
C ASN A 109 1.18 -0.33 4.08
N ARG A 110 0.93 -0.18 2.76
CA ARG A 110 0.17 0.97 2.25
C ARG A 110 -1.27 1.01 2.77
N ALA A 111 -1.91 -0.15 2.89
CA ALA A 111 -3.25 -0.24 3.49
C ALA A 111 -3.25 0.15 4.98
N LEU A 112 -2.19 -0.20 5.72
CA LEU A 112 -2.00 0.23 7.11
C LEU A 112 -1.84 1.75 7.19
N ASP A 113 -0.97 2.34 6.36
CA ASP A 113 -0.76 3.79 6.33
C ASP A 113 -2.05 4.55 6.02
N LEU A 114 -2.86 4.07 5.06
CA LEU A 114 -4.16 4.64 4.74
C LEU A 114 -5.10 4.63 5.96
N ARG A 115 -5.20 3.48 6.65
CA ARG A 115 -6.06 3.35 7.84
C ARG A 115 -5.60 4.27 8.99
N GLN A 116 -4.30 4.48 9.15
CA GLN A 116 -3.78 5.42 10.13
C GLN A 116 -4.19 6.86 9.82
N VAL A 117 -4.12 7.28 8.55
CA VAL A 117 -4.58 8.61 8.13
C VAL A 117 -6.08 8.76 8.33
N GLN A 118 -6.88 7.74 8.01
CA GLN A 118 -8.33 7.75 8.25
C GLN A 118 -8.69 7.85 9.73
N ALA A 119 -7.93 7.19 10.60
CA ALA A 119 -8.08 7.33 12.04
C ALA A 119 -7.73 8.76 12.50
N GLN A 120 -6.65 9.35 12.00
CA GLN A 120 -6.27 10.73 12.29
C GLN A 120 -7.35 11.73 11.85
N ILE A 121 -7.91 11.56 10.64
CA ILE A 121 -9.03 12.38 10.14
C ILE A 121 -10.23 12.31 11.08
N THR A 122 -10.54 11.11 11.59
CA THR A 122 -11.66 10.92 12.53
C THR A 122 -11.43 11.69 13.83
N GLU A 123 -10.22 11.60 14.39
CA GLU A 123 -9.85 12.32 15.62
C GLU A 123 -9.83 13.85 15.42
N VAL A 124 -9.32 14.35 14.29
CA VAL A 124 -9.34 15.79 13.98
C VAL A 124 -10.76 16.32 13.85
N ASN A 125 -11.67 15.57 13.23
CA ASN A 125 -13.08 15.95 13.15
C ASN A 125 -13.77 15.98 14.52
N LEU A 126 -13.42 15.03 15.41
CA LEU A 126 -13.90 15.04 16.79
C LEU A 126 -13.41 16.30 17.52
N PHE A 127 -12.11 16.61 17.40
CA PHE A 127 -11.53 17.82 17.98
C PHE A 127 -12.23 19.09 17.48
N ILE A 128 -12.44 19.23 16.17
CA ILE A 128 -13.18 20.37 15.57
C ILE A 128 -14.57 20.49 16.16
N THR A 129 -15.28 19.36 16.33
CA THR A 129 -16.63 19.34 16.90
C THR A 129 -16.65 19.81 18.35
N GLU A 130 -15.73 19.31 19.17
CA GLU A 130 -15.61 19.68 20.58
C GLU A 130 -15.25 21.16 20.76
N VAL A 131 -14.28 21.67 19.99
CA VAL A 131 -13.91 23.09 20.05
C VAL A 131 -15.03 23.99 19.53
N THR A 132 -15.74 23.60 18.46
CA THR A 132 -16.89 24.37 17.97
C THR A 132 -17.99 24.46 19.04
N THR A 133 -18.22 23.37 19.78
CA THR A 133 -19.16 23.34 20.91
C THR A 133 -18.68 24.26 22.04
N ARG A 134 -17.38 24.23 22.37
CA ARG A 134 -16.79 25.13 23.37
C ARG A 134 -16.97 26.59 22.98
N LYS A 135 -16.66 26.94 21.72
CA LYS A 135 -16.80 28.29 21.19
C LYS A 135 -18.22 28.82 21.34
N ALA A 136 -19.22 27.99 21.04
CA ALA A 136 -20.63 28.37 21.17
C ALA A 136 -21.09 28.61 22.63
N ALA A 137 -20.32 28.13 23.61
CA ALA A 137 -20.58 28.30 25.04
C ALA A 137 -19.80 29.47 25.67
N LEU A 138 -18.98 30.20 24.90
CA LEU A 138 -18.21 31.39 25.31
C LEU A 138 -18.81 32.67 24.73
#